data_AF-A0A840XYR3-F1
#
_entry.id   AF-A0A840XYR3-F1
#
_cell.length_a   1.000
_cell.length_b   1.000
_cell.length_c   1.000
_cell.angle_alpha   90.00
_cell.angle_beta   90.00
_cell.angle_gamma   90.00
#
_symmetry.space_group_name_H-M   'P 1'
#
loop_
_entity.id
_entity.type
_entity.pdbx_description
1 polymer ?
#
loop_
_entity_poly.entity_id
_entity_poly.type
_entity_poly.pdbx_seq_one_letter_code
_entity_poly.pdbx_strand_id
1 'polypeptide(L)' 'MATEQNPPTPKRVPGRKPGPAQRDEMLRIWGHVDDDGRKLILFFARTLARDQGLVPPNTPLLMTDRVF' A
#
# COMPACT_ATOMS: atom_id res chain seq x y z
N MET A 1 -26.14 26.17 -11.95
CA MET A 1 -24.69 26.43 -12.01
C MET A 1 -24.10 25.85 -10.73
N ALA A 2 -23.10 24.98 -10.67
CA ALA A 2 -22.31 24.22 -11.64
C ALA A 2 -22.06 22.83 -10.99
N THR A 3 -22.08 21.75 -11.77
CA THR A 3 -21.79 20.39 -11.31
C THR A 3 -20.30 20.25 -11.03
N GLU A 4 -19.89 20.05 -9.78
CA GLU A 4 -18.54 19.62 -9.44
C GLU A 4 -18.30 18.21 -10.00
N GLN A 5 -17.75 18.14 -11.22
CA GLN A 5 -17.17 16.92 -11.74
C GLN A 5 -15.83 16.71 -11.05
N ASN A 6 -15.80 15.85 -10.04
CA ASN A 6 -14.55 15.30 -9.53
C ASN A 6 -13.79 14.67 -10.71
N PRO A 7 -12.53 15.08 -10.99
CA PRO A 7 -11.78 14.49 -12.08
C PRO A 7 -11.66 12.98 -11.84
N PRO A 8 -11.75 12.14 -12.88
CA PRO A 8 -11.65 10.71 -12.73
C PRO A 8 -10.32 10.39 -12.05
N THR A 9 -10.39 9.79 -10.86
CA THR A 9 -9.19 9.39 -10.12
C THR A 9 -8.37 8.48 -11.03
N PRO A 10 -7.10 8.81 -11.32
CA PRO A 10 -6.31 8.07 -12.29
C PRO A 10 -6.19 6.62 -11.81
N LYS A 11 -6.78 5.69 -12.58
CA LYS A 11 -6.65 4.25 -12.31
C LYS A 11 -5.16 3.89 -12.32
N ARG A 12 -4.68 3.36 -11.20
CA ARG A 12 -3.30 2.87 -11.09
C ARG A 12 -3.12 1.72 -12.08
N VAL A 13 -2.13 1.85 -12.96
CA VAL A 13 -1.72 0.75 -13.85
C VAL A 13 -0.94 -0.27 -13.00
N PRO A 14 -1.32 -1.56 -13.02
CA PRO A 14 -0.60 -2.61 -12.30
C PRO A 14 0.90 -2.59 -12.65
N GLY A 15 1.77 -2.67 -11.63
CA GLY A 15 3.22 -2.68 -11.80
C GLY A 15 3.88 -1.32 -12.06
N ARG A 16 3.12 -0.24 -12.29
CA ARG A 16 3.68 1.11 -12.44
C ARG A 16 4.09 1.67 -11.07
N LYS A 17 5.34 2.08 -10.93
CA LYS A 17 5.82 2.78 -9.73
C LYS A 17 4.96 4.05 -9.49
N PRO A 18 4.66 4.40 -8.24
CA PRO A 18 3.93 5.63 -7.92
C PRO A 18 4.62 6.86 -8.53
N GLY A 19 3.82 7.82 -9.00
CA GLY A 19 4.36 9.12 -9.40
C GLY A 19 4.89 9.91 -8.18
N PRO A 20 5.65 11.00 -8.40
CA PRO A 20 6.27 11.77 -7.31
C PRO A 20 5.29 12.19 -6.21
N ALA A 21 4.15 12.79 -6.57
CA ALA A 21 3.14 13.22 -5.59
C ALA A 21 2.55 12.07 -4.76
N GLN A 22 2.34 10.90 -5.38
CA GLN A 22 1.83 9.72 -4.67
C GLN A 22 2.89 9.10 -3.77
N ARG A 23 4.16 9.17 -4.18
CA ARG A 23 5.30 8.73 -3.37
C ARG A 23 5.46 9.64 -2.15
N ASP A 24 5.36 10.95 -2.31
CA ASP A 24 5.52 11.90 -1.21
C ASP A 24 4.39 11.75 -0.18
N GLU A 25 3.16 11.56 -0.65
CA GLU A 25 2.03 11.27 0.23
C GLU A 25 2.20 9.93 0.97
N MET A 26 2.68 8.89 0.28
CA MET A 26 2.97 7.60 0.90
C MET A 26 4.07 7.73 1.97
N LEU A 27 5.12 8.49 1.71
CA LEU A 27 6.19 8.77 2.67
C LEU A 27 5.70 9.60 3.84
N ARG A 28 4.79 10.56 3.61
CA ARG A 28 4.14 11.34 4.67
C ARG A 28 3.37 10.42 5.61
N ILE A 29 2.54 9.52 5.07
CA ILE A 29 1.81 8.52 5.86
C ILE A 29 2.79 7.64 6.62
N TRP A 30 3.79 7.08 5.95
CA TRP A 30 4.79 6.20 6.56
C TRP A 30 5.58 6.88 7.70
N GLY A 31 5.87 8.17 7.56
CA GLY A 31 6.56 8.97 8.57
C GLY A 31 5.73 9.28 9.82
N HIS A 32 4.39 9.23 9.74
CA HIS A 32 3.49 9.50 10.86
C HIS A 32 3.02 8.25 11.61
N VAL A 33 3.22 7.07 11.03
CA VAL A 33 2.78 5.80 11.60
C VAL A 33 3.88 5.26 12.51
N ASP A 34 3.49 4.89 13.73
CA ASP A 34 4.35 4.21 14.70
C ASP A 34 4.71 2.79 14.25
N ASP A 35 5.59 2.11 14.98
CA ASP A 35 6.09 0.81 14.55
C ASP A 35 4.99 -0.27 14.50
N ASP A 36 4.00 -0.21 15.39
CA ASP A 36 2.87 -1.14 15.38
C ASP A 36 1.90 -0.85 14.22
N GLY A 37 1.63 0.42 13.92
CA GLY A 37 0.88 0.80 12.73
C GLY A 37 1.59 0.40 11.43
N ARG A 38 2.93 0.45 11.37
CA ARG A 38 3.70 -0.03 10.21
C ARG A 38 3.55 -1.53 10.03
N LYS A 39 3.57 -2.31 11.11
CA LYS A 39 3.31 -3.76 11.07
C LYS A 39 1.91 -4.04 10.53
N LEU A 40 0.90 -3.28 10.95
CA LEU A 40 -0.47 -3.41 10.44
C LEU A 40 -0.56 -3.09 8.94
N ILE A 41 0.06 -1.99 8.48
CA ILE A 41 0.10 -1.64 7.06
C ILE A 41 0.75 -2.75 6.24
N LEU A 42 1.88 -3.29 6.71
CA LEU A 42 2.57 -4.40 6.04
C LEU A 42 1.71 -5.67 6.00
N PHE A 43 1.01 -5.98 7.09
CA PHE A 43 0.07 -7.10 7.16
C PHE A 43 -1.03 -6.97 6.09
N PHE A 44 -1.72 -5.83 6.02
CA PHE A 44 -2.78 -5.59 5.04
C PHE A 44 -2.25 -5.63 3.60
N ALA A 45 -1.10 -5.01 3.34
CA ALA A 45 -0.47 -5.04 2.02
C ALA A 45 -0.13 -6.48 1.58
N ARG A 46 0.32 -7.33 2.52
CA ARG A 46 0.65 -8.74 2.24
C ARG A 46 -0.59 -9.59 2.00
N THR A 47 -1.64 -9.37 2.76
CA THR A 47 -2.94 -10.03 2.56
C THR A 47 -3.48 -9.70 1.16
N LEU A 48 -3.51 -8.42 0.80
CA LEU A 48 -3.95 -7.98 -0.53
C LEU A 48 -3.11 -8.58 -1.66
N ALA A 49 -1.79 -8.65 -1.48
CA ALA A 49 -0.90 -9.27 -2.45
C ALA A 49 -1.17 -10.77 -2.63
N ARG A 50 -1.50 -11.49 -1.55
CA ARG A 50 -1.90 -12.91 -1.62
C ARG A 50 -3.22 -13.10 -2.33
N ASP A 51 -4.22 -12.29 -2.00
CA ASP A 51 -5.55 -12.35 -2.61
C ASP A 51 -5.49 -12.07 -4.12
N GLN A 52 -4.53 -11.25 -4.56
CA GLN A 52 -4.26 -10.95 -5.96
C GLN A 52 -3.33 -11.98 -6.65
N GLY A 53 -2.82 -12.98 -5.93
CA GLY A 53 -1.87 -13.96 -6.45
C GLY A 53 -0.48 -13.39 -6.78
N LEU A 54 -0.12 -12.22 -6.23
CA LEU A 54 1.18 -11.57 -6.44
C LEU A 54 2.30 -12.19 -5.60
N VAL A 55 1.96 -12.98 -4.59
CA VAL A 55 2.91 -13.73 -3.76
C VAL A 55 2.36 -15.14 -3.48
N PRO A 56 3.21 -16.13 -3.14
CA PRO A 56 2.76 -17.48 -2.83
C PRO A 56 1.71 -17.51 -1.71
N PRO A 57 0.75 -18.45 -1.74
CA PRO A 57 -0.32 -18.53 -0.74
C PRO A 57 0.18 -18.86 0.66
N ASN A 58 1.37 -19.44 0.82
CA ASN A 58 1.96 -19.73 2.14
C ASN A 58 2.88 -18.62 2.64
N THR A 59 2.89 -17.47 1.98
CA THR A 59 3.70 -16.33 2.40
C THR A 59 3.24 -15.83 3.78
N PRO A 60 4.14 -15.70 4.77
CA PRO A 60 3.81 -15.12 6.07
C PRO A 60 3.22 -13.72 5.92
N LEU A 61 2.17 -13.44 6.69
CA LEU A 61 1.46 -12.16 6.65
C LEU A 61 2.11 -11.09 7.54
N LEU A 62 2.61 -11.52 8.69
CA LEU A 62 3.39 -10.69 9.60
C LEU A 62 4.88 -10.93 9.36
N MET A 63 5.67 -9.86 9.40
CA MET A 63 7.09 -10.00 9.71
C MET A 63 7.17 -10.44 11.17
N THR A 64 7.32 -11.75 11.39
CA THR A 64 7.76 -12.24 12.69
C THR A 64 9.24 -11.87 12.83
N ASP A 65 9.68 -11.59 14.06
CA ASP A 65 11.02 -11.11 14.46
C ASP A 65 12.24 -11.98 14.04
N ARG A 66 12.13 -12.78 12.98
CA ARG A 66 13.16 -13.72 12.51
C ARG A 66 13.56 -13.47 11.06
N VAL A 67 13.86 -12.22 10.73
CA VAL A 67 14.80 -11.94 9.64
C VAL A 67 16.20 -11.93 10.25
N PHE A 68 16.81 -13.12 10.32
CA PHE A 68 18.28 -13.31 10.31
C PHE A 68 18.61 -14.14 9.08
#